data_AF-A0A285BGE8-F1
#
_entry.id   AF-A0A285BGE8-F1
#
_cell.length_a   1.000
_cell.length_b   1.000
_cell.length_c   1.000
_cell.angle_alpha   90.00
_cell.angle_beta   90.00
_cell.angle_gamma   90.00
#
_symmetry.space_group_name_H-M   'P 1'
#
loop_
_entity.id
_entity.type
_entity.pdbx_description
1 polymer ?
#
loop_
_entity_poly.entity_id
_entity_poly.type
_entity_poly.pdbx_seq_one_letter_code
_entity_poly.pdbx_strand_id
1 'polypeptide(L)'
;MRVEAYNTYASIIYQGNKVNKRMPNFAPQDSLYAESLNDESKQLKNVYYDVSEFNPLNFLGTTYTNSKAIESAQVQENSINLTPGTTVSLGEYSGQDVVLHVGDSSISMFWGSNPIGSDYSKRITDYINQMINYAVDKYGFPDMSKLTKEQVAQLWKVEKNQQNVIYKLGGPEEYDYLTKIGGAVDCLIRVANGQMPMASLSHDVYEKIKTGLDKMGIDTSRPFYVNGQKFVFSDDGVLRYA
;
A
#
# COMPACT_ATOMS: atom_id res chain seq x y z
N MET A 1 -21.97 -19.70 -8.00
CA MET A 1 -21.25 -19.05 -6.90
C MET A 1 -20.45 -17.92 -7.52
N ARG A 2 -20.91 -16.68 -7.34
CA ARG A 2 -20.22 -15.49 -7.84
C ARG A 2 -19.15 -15.18 -6.81
N VAL A 3 -17.89 -15.42 -7.13
CA VAL A 3 -16.80 -14.78 -6.39
C VAL A 3 -16.80 -13.35 -6.87
N GLU A 4 -17.60 -12.52 -6.21
CA GLU A 4 -17.47 -11.08 -6.33
C GLU A 4 -16.12 -10.76 -5.71
N ALA A 5 -15.10 -10.63 -6.57
CA ALA A 5 -13.93 -9.88 -6.22
C ALA A 5 -14.46 -8.51 -5.79
N TYR A 6 -14.46 -8.25 -4.48
CA TYR A 6 -14.74 -6.94 -3.90
C TYR A 6 -13.65 -5.98 -4.37
N ASN A 7 -13.76 -5.57 -5.63
CA ASN A 7 -13.11 -4.41 -6.19
C ASN A 7 -14.03 -3.24 -5.83
N THR A 8 -14.05 -2.88 -4.55
CA THR A 8 -14.90 -1.81 -4.00
C THR A 8 -14.54 -0.43 -4.58
N TYR A 9 -13.50 -0.36 -5.43
CA TYR A 9 -13.09 0.84 -6.17
C TYR A 9 -13.61 0.90 -7.62
N ALA A 10 -14.11 -0.20 -8.19
CA ALA A 10 -14.50 -0.23 -9.61
C ALA A 10 -15.94 0.24 -9.86
N SER A 11 -16.80 0.33 -8.83
CA SER A 11 -18.22 0.63 -8.99
C SER A 11 -18.62 2.11 -8.80
N ILE A 12 -17.69 3.01 -8.46
CA ILE A 12 -18.03 4.43 -8.26
C ILE A 12 -17.80 5.29 -9.52
N ILE A 13 -17.11 4.78 -10.55
CA ILE A 13 -16.70 5.61 -11.71
C ILE A 13 -17.80 5.73 -12.80
N TYR A 14 -18.91 5.00 -12.69
CA TYR A 14 -19.99 5.03 -13.70
C TYR A 14 -21.29 5.64 -13.20
N GLN A 15 -21.27 6.88 -12.71
CA GLN A 15 -22.45 7.75 -12.83
C GLN A 15 -22.01 9.14 -13.28
N GLY A 16 -22.33 9.42 -14.55
CA GLY A 16 -21.98 10.65 -15.22
C GLY A 16 -22.55 11.88 -14.52
N ASN A 17 -21.69 12.85 -14.26
CA ASN A 17 -22.08 14.23 -14.06
C ASN A 17 -21.13 15.13 -14.85
N LYS A 18 -21.69 15.90 -15.79
CA LYS A 18 -21.00 17.04 -16.40
C LYS A 18 -20.77 18.07 -15.30
N VAL A 19 -19.54 18.21 -14.81
CA VAL A 19 -19.23 19.21 -13.79
C VAL A 19 -18.88 20.54 -14.46
N ASN A 20 -19.78 21.52 -14.27
CA ASN A 20 -19.54 22.92 -14.60
C ASN A 20 -18.33 23.45 -13.82
N LYS A 21 -17.41 24.11 -14.53
CA LYS A 21 -16.26 24.84 -13.94
C LYS A 21 -16.76 25.95 -13.01
N ARG A 22 -16.67 25.75 -11.70
CA ARG A 22 -16.49 26.83 -10.73
C ARG A 22 -15.39 26.43 -9.76
N MET A 23 -14.37 27.29 -9.67
CA MET A 23 -13.26 27.15 -8.72
C MET A 23 -13.83 27.12 -7.28
N PRO A 24 -13.43 26.17 -6.43
CA PRO A 24 -13.64 26.31 -5.01
C PRO A 24 -12.71 27.41 -4.47
N ASN A 25 -13.27 28.29 -3.62
CA ASN A 25 -12.47 29.21 -2.83
C ASN A 25 -11.67 28.38 -1.82
N PHE A 26 -10.35 28.33 -1.98
CA PHE A 26 -9.46 27.67 -1.03
C PHE A 26 -9.34 28.53 0.23
N ALA A 27 -9.65 27.94 1.38
CA ALA A 27 -9.42 28.57 2.67
C ALA A 27 -7.93 28.42 3.04
N PRO A 28 -7.29 29.42 3.67
CA PRO A 28 -5.84 29.50 3.94
C PRO A 28 -5.31 28.49 4.98
N GLN A 29 -5.96 27.34 5.15
CA GLN A 29 -5.52 26.24 6.02
C GLN A 29 -4.75 25.14 5.26
N ASP A 30 -4.56 25.27 3.95
CA ASP A 30 -3.77 24.35 3.09
C ASP A 30 -2.24 24.56 3.22
N SER A 31 -1.70 24.52 4.45
CA SER A 31 -0.25 24.71 4.68
C SER A 31 0.61 23.60 4.08
N LEU A 32 0.07 22.38 3.94
CA LEU A 32 0.77 21.22 3.37
C LEU A 32 1.03 21.38 1.86
N TYR A 33 0.10 22.00 1.13
CA TYR A 33 0.27 22.30 -0.29
C TYR A 33 1.35 23.36 -0.48
N ALA A 34 1.31 24.43 0.32
CA ALA A 34 2.31 25.50 0.28
C ALA A 34 3.71 25.01 0.70
N GLU A 35 3.82 24.13 1.70
CA GLU A 35 5.09 23.52 2.13
C GLU A 35 5.69 22.61 1.05
N SER A 36 4.86 21.82 0.34
CA SER A 36 5.33 20.99 -0.79
C SER A 36 5.83 21.81 -1.99
N LEU A 37 5.34 23.05 -2.14
CA LEU A 37 5.73 24.00 -3.18
C LEU A 37 7.01 24.79 -2.84
N ASN A 38 7.46 24.78 -1.57
CA ASN A 38 8.61 25.54 -1.09
C ASN A 38 9.94 24.78 -1.14
N ASP A 39 9.96 23.51 -1.52
CA ASP A 39 11.19 22.76 -1.83
C ASP A 39 11.77 23.28 -3.15
N GLU A 40 12.83 24.10 -3.08
CA GLU A 40 13.50 24.72 -4.24
C GLU A 40 14.01 23.70 -5.26
N SER A 41 14.30 22.46 -4.84
CA SER A 41 14.70 21.37 -5.75
C SER A 41 13.54 20.81 -6.57
N LYS A 42 12.30 21.14 -6.19
CA LYS A 42 11.03 20.71 -6.80
C LYS A 42 10.19 21.88 -7.30
N GLN A 43 10.74 23.08 -7.39
CA GLN A 43 10.10 24.23 -8.06
C GLN A 43 9.93 23.95 -9.56
N LEU A 44 8.94 23.14 -9.91
CA LEU A 44 8.34 23.11 -11.24
C LEU A 44 7.49 24.38 -11.35
N LYS A 45 8.16 25.49 -11.66
CA LYS A 45 7.52 26.76 -12.01
C LYS A 45 6.44 26.48 -13.06
N ASN A 46 5.18 26.68 -12.67
CA ASN A 46 3.98 26.73 -13.52
C ASN A 46 3.41 25.38 -14.05
N VAL A 47 3.46 24.30 -13.28
CA VAL A 47 2.62 23.12 -13.57
C VAL A 47 1.44 23.09 -12.60
N TYR A 48 0.25 23.44 -13.10
CA TYR A 48 -1.00 23.20 -12.38
C TYR A 48 -1.23 21.69 -12.34
N TYR A 49 -1.12 21.07 -11.16
CA TYR A 49 -1.51 19.68 -10.98
C TYR A 49 -3.02 19.58 -10.74
N ASP A 50 -3.70 18.72 -11.49
CA ASP A 50 -5.09 18.36 -11.18
C ASP A 50 -5.08 17.54 -9.88
N VAL A 51 -6.02 17.79 -8.95
CA VAL A 51 -6.09 17.03 -7.68
C VAL A 51 -6.21 15.51 -7.94
N SER A 52 -6.77 15.12 -9.08
CA SER A 52 -6.82 13.72 -9.53
C SER A 52 -5.44 13.11 -9.87
N GLU A 53 -4.43 13.93 -10.17
CA GLU A 53 -3.05 13.48 -10.40
C GLU A 53 -2.36 13.06 -9.10
N PHE A 54 -2.83 13.56 -7.95
CA PHE A 54 -2.34 13.17 -6.63
C PHE A 54 -2.96 11.86 -6.11
N ASN A 55 -3.68 11.09 -6.92
CA ASN A 55 -4.14 9.78 -6.51
C ASN A 55 -2.93 8.84 -6.25
N PRO A 56 -2.76 8.24 -5.05
CA PRO A 56 -1.67 7.32 -4.74
C PRO A 56 -1.51 6.19 -5.76
N LEU A 57 -2.62 5.73 -6.36
CA LEU A 57 -2.63 4.67 -7.37
C LEU A 57 -1.79 5.01 -8.61
N ASN A 58 -1.61 6.29 -8.93
CA ASN A 58 -0.82 6.73 -10.07
C ASN A 58 0.69 6.46 -9.91
N PHE A 59 1.14 6.21 -8.68
CA PHE A 59 2.56 6.05 -8.35
C PHE A 59 2.93 4.60 -8.02
N LEU A 60 1.95 3.69 -7.94
CA LEU A 60 2.17 2.30 -7.59
C LEU A 60 2.77 1.51 -8.76
N GLY A 61 3.48 0.42 -8.45
CA GLY A 61 4.02 -0.52 -9.45
C GLY A 61 5.27 -0.04 -10.20
N THR A 62 5.70 1.21 -10.00
CA THR A 62 7.02 1.65 -10.46
C THR A 62 8.11 1.11 -9.53
N THR A 63 9.25 0.70 -10.11
CA THR A 63 10.44 0.27 -9.36
C THR A 63 10.83 1.35 -8.36
N TYR A 64 11.12 0.97 -7.13
CA TYR A 64 11.63 1.90 -6.13
C TYR A 64 12.94 2.49 -6.64
N THR A 65 13.03 3.81 -6.64
CA THR A 65 14.32 4.46 -6.86
C THR A 65 15.16 4.16 -5.64
N ASN A 66 16.40 3.73 -5.85
CA ASN A 66 17.40 3.66 -4.80
C ASN A 66 17.70 5.11 -4.36
N SER A 67 16.89 5.63 -3.44
CA SER A 67 17.32 6.76 -2.62
C SER A 67 18.56 6.30 -1.87
N LYS A 68 19.45 7.25 -1.55
CA LYS A 68 20.71 6.99 -0.86
C LYS A 68 20.41 6.18 0.40
N ALA A 69 20.54 4.85 0.32
CA ALA A 69 20.48 3.98 1.48
C ALA A 69 21.40 4.61 2.51
N ILE A 70 20.99 4.67 3.78
CA ILE A 70 21.80 5.27 4.83
C ILE A 70 23.17 4.56 4.77
N GLU A 71 24.16 5.22 4.17
CA GLU A 71 25.52 4.69 4.08
C GLU A 71 26.01 4.59 5.51
N SER A 72 26.12 3.35 5.99
CA SER A 72 26.68 2.78 7.23
C SER A 72 27.61 3.61 8.15
N ALA A 73 27.36 4.89 8.40
CA ALA A 73 28.26 5.75 9.18
C ALA A 73 27.61 6.42 10.40
N GLN A 74 26.29 6.50 10.50
CA GLN A 74 25.60 6.85 11.75
C GLN A 74 24.27 6.11 11.82
N VAL A 75 24.19 5.07 12.65
CA VAL A 75 22.91 4.49 13.07
C VAL A 75 22.15 5.59 13.81
N GLN A 76 21.28 6.30 13.11
CA GLN A 76 20.36 7.24 13.73
C GLN A 76 19.39 6.40 14.57
N GLU A 77 19.29 6.67 15.87
CA GLU A 77 18.58 5.84 16.86
C GLU A 77 17.08 5.59 16.56
N ASN A 78 16.49 6.30 15.60
CA ASN A 78 15.09 6.16 15.19
C ASN A 78 14.96 6.14 13.66
N SER A 79 15.56 5.13 13.02
CA SER A 79 15.64 5.03 11.57
C SER A 79 15.35 3.62 11.06
N ILE A 80 14.79 3.54 9.85
CA ILE A 80 14.54 2.27 9.15
C ILE A 80 14.91 2.38 7.67
N ASN A 81 15.56 1.34 7.15
CA ASN A 81 15.87 1.19 5.73
C ASN A 81 14.91 0.17 5.10
N LEU A 82 13.88 0.67 4.43
CA LEU A 82 12.90 -0.06 3.64
C LEU A 82 13.27 0.00 2.15
N THR A 83 14.36 -0.66 1.80
CA THR A 83 14.89 -0.78 0.42
C THR A 83 14.60 -2.18 -0.14
N PRO A 84 14.64 -2.39 -1.47
CA PRO A 84 14.48 -3.73 -2.05
C PRO A 84 15.36 -4.79 -1.36
N GLY A 85 14.76 -5.92 -1.01
CA GLY A 85 15.37 -6.99 -0.23
C GLY A 85 15.15 -6.88 1.29
N THR A 86 14.75 -5.72 1.82
CA THR A 86 14.45 -5.57 3.25
C THR A 86 13.27 -6.44 3.65
N THR A 87 13.39 -7.09 4.81
CA THR A 87 12.32 -7.87 5.44
C THR A 87 12.14 -7.40 6.88
N VAL A 88 10.91 -7.07 7.28
CA VAL A 88 10.59 -6.51 8.60
C VAL A 88 9.38 -7.22 9.19
N SER A 89 9.42 -7.55 10.48
CA SER A 89 8.28 -8.09 11.22
C SER A 89 7.32 -6.96 11.62
N LEU A 90 6.02 -7.22 11.49
CA LEU A 90 4.92 -6.38 12.00
C LEU A 90 4.33 -6.92 13.32
N GLY A 91 4.94 -7.99 13.86
CA GLY A 91 4.53 -8.65 15.09
C GLY A 91 4.05 -10.08 14.88
N GLU A 92 3.96 -10.79 15.99
CA GLU A 92 3.56 -12.20 16.06
C GLU A 92 2.04 -12.33 16.20
N TYR A 93 1.44 -13.20 15.37
CA TYR A 93 0.03 -13.55 15.40
C TYR A 93 -0.11 -15.07 15.43
N SER A 94 -0.73 -15.61 16.48
CA SER A 94 -0.94 -17.06 16.64
C SER A 94 0.35 -17.90 16.45
N GLY A 95 1.48 -17.46 17.01
CA GLY A 95 2.75 -18.20 16.95
C GLY A 95 3.56 -18.03 15.67
N GLN A 96 3.15 -17.14 14.75
CA GLN A 96 3.88 -16.84 13.52
C GLN A 96 3.89 -15.34 13.25
N ASP A 97 5.02 -14.85 12.75
CA ASP A 97 5.16 -13.44 12.39
C ASP A 97 4.38 -13.08 11.15
N VAL A 98 3.78 -11.89 11.18
CA VAL A 98 3.39 -11.16 9.98
C VAL A 98 4.62 -10.38 9.51
N VAL A 99 5.07 -10.68 8.31
CA VAL A 99 6.29 -10.13 7.74
C VAL A 99 5.96 -9.31 6.51
N LEU A 100 6.58 -8.14 6.44
CA LEU A 100 6.59 -7.25 5.30
C LEU A 100 7.93 -7.43 4.57
N HIS A 101 7.87 -7.76 3.28
CA HIS A 101 9.03 -7.86 2.40
C HIS A 101 8.99 -6.75 1.35
N VAL A 102 10.04 -5.95 1.27
CA VAL A 102 10.17 -4.88 0.27
C VAL A 102 10.79 -5.50 -0.99
N GLY A 103 9.99 -5.66 -2.04
CA GLY A 103 10.49 -6.07 -3.36
C GLY A 103 11.02 -4.89 -4.18
N ASP A 104 11.30 -5.13 -5.46
CA ASP A 104 11.85 -4.08 -6.34
C ASP A 104 10.88 -2.94 -6.61
N SER A 105 9.57 -3.21 -6.62
CA SER A 105 8.55 -2.23 -7.04
C SER A 105 7.27 -2.28 -6.21
N SER A 106 7.23 -3.09 -5.16
CA SER A 106 6.05 -3.26 -4.31
C SER A 106 6.45 -3.93 -3.00
N ILE A 107 5.53 -3.88 -2.04
CA ILE A 107 5.61 -4.65 -0.81
C ILE A 107 4.84 -5.95 -0.96
N SER A 108 5.44 -7.03 -0.47
CA SER A 108 4.78 -8.30 -0.25
C SER A 108 4.56 -8.57 1.24
N MET A 109 3.46 -9.24 1.58
CA MET A 109 3.13 -9.57 2.97
C MET A 109 2.84 -11.06 3.17
N PHE A 110 3.35 -11.59 4.29
CA PHE A 110 3.21 -13.00 4.64
C PHE A 110 2.91 -13.19 6.13
N TRP A 111 2.13 -14.21 6.46
CA TRP A 111 1.99 -14.75 7.81
C TRP A 111 2.62 -16.15 7.85
N GLY A 112 3.80 -16.24 8.47
CA GLY A 112 4.69 -17.37 8.28
C GLY A 112 5.02 -17.59 6.79
N SER A 113 4.60 -18.72 6.22
CA SER A 113 4.75 -19.03 4.79
C SER A 113 3.52 -18.71 3.94
N ASN A 114 2.44 -18.21 4.54
CA ASN A 114 1.18 -17.95 3.85
C ASN A 114 1.14 -16.50 3.35
N PRO A 115 0.93 -16.26 2.04
CA PRO A 115 0.78 -14.90 1.54
C PRO A 115 -0.53 -14.29 2.06
N ILE A 116 -0.53 -12.99 2.30
CA ILE A 116 -1.72 -12.22 2.69
C ILE A 116 -1.88 -10.99 1.79
N GLY A 117 -3.07 -10.38 1.81
CA GLY A 117 -3.38 -9.21 1.00
C GLY A 117 -3.20 -9.43 -0.50
N SER A 118 -2.47 -8.53 -1.14
CA SER A 118 -2.29 -8.54 -2.60
C SER A 118 -1.52 -9.77 -3.10
N ASP A 119 -0.58 -10.30 -2.32
CA ASP A 119 0.17 -11.52 -2.69
C ASP A 119 -0.72 -12.75 -2.72
N TYR A 120 -1.66 -12.87 -1.77
CA TYR A 120 -2.64 -13.95 -1.80
C TYR A 120 -3.49 -13.84 -3.06
N SER A 121 -4.05 -12.65 -3.32
CA SER A 121 -4.89 -12.37 -4.49
C SER A 121 -4.18 -12.66 -5.81
N LYS A 122 -2.91 -12.26 -5.94
CA LYS A 122 -2.09 -12.56 -7.13
C LYS A 122 -1.89 -14.06 -7.28
N ARG A 123 -1.48 -14.74 -6.21
CA ARG A 123 -1.16 -16.18 -6.23
C ARG A 123 -2.38 -17.05 -6.53
N ILE A 124 -3.55 -16.72 -5.97
CA ILE A 124 -4.79 -17.45 -6.28
C ILE A 124 -5.27 -17.17 -7.71
N THR A 125 -5.11 -15.94 -8.20
CA THR A 125 -5.45 -15.58 -9.59
C THR A 125 -4.57 -16.33 -10.57
N ASP A 126 -3.25 -16.36 -10.34
CA ASP A 126 -2.31 -17.11 -11.17
C ASP A 126 -2.61 -18.62 -11.14
N TYR A 127 -2.94 -19.16 -9.97
CA TYR A 127 -3.33 -20.56 -9.82
C TYR A 127 -4.60 -20.90 -10.59
N ILE A 128 -5.62 -20.05 -10.52
CA ILE A 128 -6.87 -20.19 -11.30
C ILE A 128 -6.56 -20.12 -12.80
N ASN A 129 -5.77 -19.14 -13.23
CA ASN A 129 -5.39 -18.98 -14.63
C ASN A 129 -4.67 -20.21 -15.17
N GLN A 130 -3.76 -20.81 -14.40
CA GLN A 130 -3.11 -22.07 -14.78
C GLN A 130 -4.12 -23.21 -14.91
N MET A 131 -5.08 -23.33 -13.99
CA MET A 131 -6.13 -24.38 -14.05
C MET A 131 -6.98 -24.29 -15.32
N ILE A 132 -7.33 -23.08 -15.75
CA ILE A 132 -8.16 -22.82 -16.94
C ILE A 132 -7.34 -22.61 -18.20
N ASN A 133 -6.02 -22.85 -18.16
CA ASN A 133 -5.07 -22.60 -19.26
C ASN A 133 -5.21 -21.18 -19.84
N TYR A 134 -5.30 -20.18 -18.96
CA TYR A 134 -5.45 -18.76 -19.27
C TYR A 134 -6.67 -18.44 -20.15
N ALA A 135 -7.69 -19.29 -20.15
CA ALA A 135 -8.95 -18.99 -20.82
C ALA A 135 -9.61 -17.75 -20.20
N VAL A 136 -10.07 -16.84 -21.05
CA VAL A 136 -10.78 -15.62 -20.65
C VAL A 136 -12.20 -15.60 -21.19
N ASP A 137 -13.09 -14.95 -20.44
CA ASP A 137 -14.47 -14.71 -20.85
C ASP A 137 -14.55 -13.55 -21.86
N LYS A 138 -15.78 -13.24 -22.30
CA LYS A 138 -16.04 -12.16 -23.27
C LYS A 138 -15.64 -10.75 -22.80
N TYR A 139 -15.31 -10.58 -21.51
CA TYR A 139 -14.90 -9.31 -20.91
C TYR A 139 -13.41 -9.31 -20.53
N GLY A 140 -12.68 -10.40 -20.83
CA GLY A 140 -11.25 -10.52 -20.53
C GLY A 140 -10.94 -10.98 -19.11
N PHE A 141 -11.92 -11.46 -18.34
CA PHE A 141 -11.70 -12.05 -17.02
C PHE A 141 -11.44 -13.55 -17.11
N PRO A 142 -10.77 -14.18 -16.12
CA PRO A 142 -10.61 -15.63 -16.08
C PRO A 142 -11.95 -16.36 -16.26
N ASP A 143 -12.05 -17.22 -17.28
CA ASP A 143 -13.28 -17.96 -17.57
C ASP A 143 -13.45 -19.13 -16.59
N MET A 144 -14.09 -18.85 -15.47
CA MET A 144 -14.37 -19.83 -14.40
C MET A 144 -15.25 -21.00 -14.88
N SER A 145 -15.94 -20.90 -16.02
CA SER A 145 -16.72 -22.01 -16.58
C SER A 145 -15.84 -23.16 -17.10
N LYS A 146 -14.54 -22.91 -17.29
CA LYS A 146 -13.56 -23.90 -17.74
C LYS A 146 -13.02 -24.78 -16.62
N LEU A 147 -13.35 -24.48 -15.36
CA LEU A 147 -12.92 -25.28 -14.22
C LEU A 147 -13.63 -26.63 -14.18
N THR A 148 -12.88 -27.71 -13.98
CA THR A 148 -13.44 -29.03 -13.69
C THR A 148 -13.95 -29.12 -12.25
N LYS A 149 -14.74 -30.15 -11.93
CA LYS A 149 -15.22 -30.39 -10.56
C LYS A 149 -14.06 -30.61 -9.58
N GLU A 150 -13.02 -31.31 -10.01
CA GLU A 150 -11.82 -31.59 -9.23
C GLU A 150 -11.03 -30.30 -8.95
N GLN A 151 -10.89 -29.43 -9.96
CA GLN A 151 -10.24 -28.13 -9.81
C GLN A 151 -11.03 -27.21 -8.86
N VAL A 152 -12.37 -27.19 -8.97
CA VAL A 152 -13.23 -26.47 -8.03
C VAL A 152 -12.99 -26.98 -6.60
N ALA A 153 -12.96 -28.30 -6.38
CA ALA A 153 -12.70 -28.87 -5.06
C ALA A 153 -11.30 -28.51 -4.51
N GLN A 154 -10.30 -28.31 -5.37
CA GLN A 154 -8.99 -27.80 -4.95
C GLN A 154 -9.05 -26.33 -4.52
N LEU A 155 -9.77 -25.48 -5.27
CA LEU A 155 -9.96 -24.07 -4.90
C LEU A 155 -10.65 -23.93 -3.54
N TRP A 156 -11.65 -24.76 -3.24
CA TRP A 156 -12.29 -24.80 -1.92
C TRP A 156 -11.31 -25.10 -0.78
N LYS A 157 -10.32 -25.97 -1.00
CA LYS A 157 -9.29 -26.25 0.02
C LYS A 157 -8.40 -25.03 0.25
N VAL A 158 -8.05 -24.32 -0.83
CA VAL A 158 -7.23 -23.10 -0.75
C VAL A 158 -8.00 -21.98 -0.04
N GLU A 159 -9.27 -21.79 -0.37
CA GLU A 159 -10.13 -20.80 0.29
C GLU A 159 -10.30 -21.12 1.78
N LYS A 160 -10.57 -22.38 2.13
CA LYS A 160 -10.67 -22.81 3.54
C LYS A 160 -9.36 -22.58 4.29
N ASN A 161 -8.20 -22.80 3.66
CA ASN A 161 -6.92 -22.47 4.26
C ASN A 161 -6.80 -20.96 4.50
N GLN A 162 -7.22 -20.12 3.53
CA GLN A 162 -7.19 -18.68 3.69
C GLN A 162 -8.10 -18.19 4.82
N GLN A 163 -9.31 -18.74 4.93
CA GLN A 163 -10.21 -18.43 6.04
C GLN A 163 -9.59 -18.76 7.40
N ASN A 164 -8.84 -19.86 7.50
CA ASN A 164 -8.09 -20.21 8.70
C ASN A 164 -6.94 -19.21 8.99
N VAL A 165 -6.22 -18.75 7.96
CA VAL A 165 -5.21 -17.69 8.09
C VAL A 165 -5.86 -16.40 8.63
N ILE A 166 -6.96 -15.96 8.03
CA ILE A 166 -7.71 -14.77 8.46
C ILE A 166 -8.13 -14.89 9.92
N TYR A 167 -8.67 -16.04 10.33
CA TYR A 167 -9.07 -16.26 11.73
C TYR A 167 -7.88 -16.17 12.69
N LYS A 168 -6.74 -16.78 12.34
CA LYS A 168 -5.52 -16.76 13.17
C LYS A 168 -4.85 -15.39 13.25
N LEU A 169 -5.11 -14.53 12.28
CA LEU A 169 -4.69 -13.13 12.29
C LEU A 169 -5.61 -12.23 13.13
N GLY A 170 -6.68 -12.74 13.73
CA GLY A 170 -7.63 -11.93 14.52
C GLY A 170 -8.96 -11.67 13.82
N GLY A 171 -9.18 -12.27 12.65
CA GLY A 171 -10.43 -12.17 11.90
C GLY A 171 -10.34 -11.22 10.70
N PRO A 172 -11.46 -11.03 9.98
CA PRO A 172 -11.48 -10.27 8.73
C PRO A 172 -11.06 -8.80 8.89
N GLU A 173 -11.43 -8.16 9.99
CA GLU A 173 -11.12 -6.75 10.25
C GLU A 173 -9.62 -6.54 10.48
N GLU A 174 -8.99 -7.37 11.33
CA GLU A 174 -7.54 -7.29 11.58
C GLU A 174 -6.74 -7.68 10.33
N TYR A 175 -7.21 -8.67 9.56
CA TYR A 175 -6.61 -9.01 8.27
C TYR A 175 -6.64 -7.82 7.30
N ASP A 176 -7.80 -7.19 7.10
CA ASP A 176 -7.93 -6.03 6.23
C ASP A 176 -7.05 -4.88 6.72
N TYR A 177 -7.04 -4.61 8.02
CA TYR A 177 -6.21 -3.58 8.63
C TYR A 177 -4.71 -3.81 8.40
N LEU A 178 -4.21 -5.03 8.61
CA LEU A 178 -2.82 -5.41 8.32
C LEU A 178 -2.46 -5.21 6.84
N THR A 179 -3.35 -5.59 5.93
CA THR A 179 -3.08 -5.41 4.49
C THR A 179 -3.05 -3.94 4.09
N LYS A 180 -3.88 -3.10 4.73
CA LYS A 180 -3.86 -1.64 4.57
C LYS A 180 -2.60 -1.01 5.13
N ILE A 181 -2.04 -1.53 6.23
CA ILE A 181 -0.71 -1.13 6.72
C ILE A 181 0.35 -1.40 5.65
N GLY A 182 0.35 -2.58 5.02
CA GLY A 182 1.26 -2.88 3.91
C GLY A 182 1.19 -1.87 2.76
N GLY A 183 -0.03 -1.55 2.30
CA GLY A 183 -0.23 -0.55 1.26
C GLY A 183 0.21 0.87 1.66
N ALA A 184 -0.01 1.24 2.93
CA ALA A 184 0.40 2.53 3.47
C ALA A 184 1.93 2.65 3.58
N VAL A 185 2.61 1.57 3.97
CA VAL A 185 4.08 1.52 3.99
C VAL A 185 4.66 1.60 2.56
N ASP A 186 4.02 1.01 1.54
CA ASP A 186 4.45 1.15 0.14
C ASP A 186 4.42 2.62 -0.29
N CYS A 187 3.35 3.32 0.07
CA CYS A 187 3.23 4.75 -0.16
C CYS A 187 4.33 5.53 0.58
N LEU A 188 4.62 5.20 1.85
CA LEU A 188 5.71 5.83 2.61
C LEU A 188 7.07 5.65 1.95
N ILE A 189 7.41 4.44 1.48
CA ILE A 189 8.67 4.17 0.77
C ILE A 189 8.77 5.08 -0.46
N ARG A 190 7.69 5.21 -1.23
CA ARG A 190 7.66 6.08 -2.42
C ARG A 190 7.82 7.55 -2.06
N VAL A 191 7.19 8.01 -0.98
CA VAL A 191 7.36 9.39 -0.47
C VAL A 191 8.80 9.63 -0.02
N ALA A 192 9.37 8.73 0.79
CA ALA A 192 10.74 8.80 1.25
C ALA A 192 11.77 8.79 0.10
N ASN A 193 11.48 8.06 -0.96
CA ASN A 193 12.31 8.00 -2.15
C ASN A 193 12.07 9.17 -3.13
N GLY A 194 11.13 10.08 -2.84
CA GLY A 194 10.78 11.21 -3.69
C GLY A 194 9.97 10.85 -4.94
N GLN A 195 9.43 9.63 -5.02
CA GLN A 195 8.65 9.11 -6.15
C GLN A 195 7.16 9.41 -6.04
N MET A 196 6.68 9.73 -4.84
CA MET A 196 5.30 10.11 -4.58
C MET A 196 5.29 11.41 -3.77
N PRO A 197 4.50 12.42 -4.14
CA PRO A 197 4.31 13.60 -3.30
C PRO A 197 3.50 13.23 -2.05
N MET A 198 3.89 13.79 -0.90
CA MET A 198 3.21 13.53 0.37
C MET A 198 1.74 13.95 0.37
N ALA A 199 1.39 14.98 -0.41
CA ALA A 199 0.01 15.45 -0.62
C ALA A 199 -0.92 14.40 -1.25
N SER A 200 -0.37 13.31 -1.83
CA SER A 200 -1.16 12.18 -2.29
C SER A 200 -1.75 11.34 -1.15
N LEU A 201 -1.17 11.41 0.04
CA LEU A 201 -1.59 10.60 1.17
C LEU A 201 -2.83 11.18 1.83
N SER A 202 -3.80 10.32 2.15
CA SER A 202 -4.98 10.69 2.94
C SER A 202 -4.71 10.50 4.43
N HIS A 203 -5.57 11.08 5.28
CA HIS A 203 -5.47 10.93 6.73
C HIS A 203 -5.47 9.48 7.19
N ASP A 204 -6.36 8.68 6.59
CA ASP A 204 -6.46 7.24 6.79
C ASP A 204 -5.13 6.49 6.51
N VAL A 205 -4.36 6.97 5.53
CA VAL A 205 -3.02 6.43 5.20
C VAL A 205 -1.98 6.84 6.24
N TYR A 206 -2.01 8.06 6.77
CA TYR A 206 -1.09 8.49 7.82
C TYR A 206 -1.20 7.64 9.08
N GLU A 207 -2.42 7.32 9.51
CA GLU A 207 -2.66 6.44 10.67
C GLU A 207 -2.03 5.06 10.46
N LYS A 208 -2.21 4.47 9.28
CA LYS A 208 -1.65 3.15 8.92
C LYS A 208 -0.13 3.18 8.82
N ILE A 209 0.44 4.26 8.28
CA ILE A 209 1.90 4.47 8.29
C ILE A 209 2.39 4.49 9.74
N LYS A 210 1.74 5.28 10.61
CA LYS A 210 2.11 5.41 12.01
C LYS A 210 2.11 4.05 12.71
N THR A 211 0.98 3.33 12.64
CA THR A 211 0.86 2.00 13.25
C THR A 211 1.83 0.99 12.65
N GLY A 212 2.08 1.05 11.34
CA GLY A 212 3.08 0.20 10.69
C GLY A 212 4.48 0.45 11.23
N LEU A 213 4.90 1.71 11.31
CA LEU A 213 6.20 2.11 11.86
C LEU A 213 6.35 1.73 13.34
N ASP A 214 5.32 1.96 14.15
CA ASP A 214 5.32 1.57 15.57
C ASP A 214 5.50 0.05 15.72
N LYS A 215 4.81 -0.75 14.88
CA LYS A 215 4.97 -2.22 14.84
C LYS A 215 6.37 -2.65 14.39
N MET A 216 7.04 -1.86 13.56
CA MET A 216 8.43 -2.08 13.14
C MET A 216 9.46 -1.58 14.17
N GLY A 217 9.02 -1.02 15.29
CA GLY A 217 9.88 -0.52 16.36
C GLY A 217 10.38 0.92 16.16
N ILE A 218 9.80 1.67 15.22
CA ILE A 218 10.08 3.11 15.06
C ILE A 218 9.20 3.91 16.01
N ASP A 219 9.82 4.77 16.79
CA ASP A 219 9.12 5.66 17.71
C ASP A 219 8.55 6.86 16.94
N THR A 220 7.27 6.79 16.60
CA THR A 220 6.58 7.83 15.81
C THR A 220 6.21 9.07 16.62
N SER A 221 6.52 9.12 17.92
CA SER A 221 6.28 10.30 18.78
C SER A 221 7.35 11.37 18.66
N ARG A 222 8.48 11.05 18.02
CA ARG A 222 9.60 11.96 17.76
C ARG A 222 10.03 11.86 16.29
N PRO A 223 10.86 12.80 15.78
CA PRO A 223 11.37 12.69 14.42
C PRO A 223 12.06 11.34 14.16
N PHE A 224 11.85 10.80 12.97
CA PHE A 224 12.36 9.51 12.53
C PHE A 224 12.85 9.58 11.08
N TYR A 225 13.55 8.54 10.63
CA TYR A 225 14.07 8.48 9.26
C TYR A 225 13.60 7.20 8.55
N VAL A 226 13.17 7.35 7.31
CA VAL A 226 12.85 6.23 6.41
C VAL A 226 13.70 6.40 5.15
N ASN A 227 14.54 5.42 4.83
CA ASN A 227 15.48 5.47 3.70
C ASN A 227 16.33 6.76 3.68
N GLY A 228 16.76 7.22 4.86
CA GLY A 228 17.54 8.44 5.03
C GLY A 228 16.74 9.76 4.94
N GLN A 229 15.47 9.72 4.54
CA GLN A 229 14.59 10.89 4.56
C GLN A 229 13.98 11.07 5.96
N LYS A 230 14.09 12.30 6.49
CA LYS A 230 13.59 12.65 7.82
C LYS A 230 12.11 13.01 7.79
N PHE A 231 11.37 12.52 8.78
CA PHE A 231 9.93 12.74 8.95
C PHE A 231 9.56 13.00 10.42
N VAL A 232 8.35 13.54 10.61
CA VAL A 232 7.68 13.67 11.90
C VAL A 232 6.17 13.59 11.69
N PHE A 233 5.42 13.11 12.68
CA PHE A 233 3.97 13.30 12.72
C PHE A 233 3.65 14.60 13.47
N SER A 234 2.86 15.49 12.88
CA SER A 234 2.33 16.66 13.60
C SER A 234 1.26 16.26 14.62
N ASP A 235 0.88 17.19 15.49
CA ASP A 235 -0.10 16.97 16.57
C ASP A 235 -1.48 16.52 16.04
N ASP A 236 -1.81 16.89 14.80
CA ASP A 236 -3.01 16.47 14.06
C ASP A 236 -2.89 15.08 13.41
N GLY A 237 -1.78 14.37 13.64
CA GLY A 237 -1.53 13.03 13.11
C GLY A 237 -1.08 12.98 11.65
N VAL A 238 -0.79 14.13 11.03
CA VAL A 238 -0.33 14.21 9.64
C VAL A 238 1.19 13.97 9.54
N LEU A 239 1.61 13.14 8.59
CA LEU A 239 3.02 12.95 8.29
C LEU A 239 3.58 14.20 7.61
N ARG A 240 4.76 14.67 8.04
CA ARG A 240 5.48 15.82 7.47
C ARG A 240 6.96 15.53 7.33
N TYR A 241 7.62 16.26 6.43
CA TYR A 241 9.09 16.34 6.44
C TYR A 241 9.57 17.15 7.65
N ALA A 242 10.73 16.81 8.20
CA ALA A 242 11.28 17.39 9.42
C ALA A 242 12.73 17.87 9.29
#